data_AF-A0A7Y1FYY7-F1
#
_entry.id   AF-A0A7Y1FYY7-F1
#
_cell.length_a   1.000
_cell.length_b   1.000
_cell.length_c   1.000
_cell.angle_alpha   90.00
_cell.angle_beta   90.00
_cell.angle_gamma   90.00
#
_symmetry.space_group_name_H-M   'P 1'
#
loop_
_entity.id
_entity.type
_entity.pdbx_description
1 polymer ?
#
loop_
_entity_poly.entity_id
_entity_poly.type
_entity_poly.pdbx_seq_one_letter_code
_entity_poly.pdbx_strand_id
1 'polypeptide(L)' 'MSANLCFLAFACCPNGQGEGETRFVSDKEFTSTVNGTFDGQSSSMQSQARWVTVDCGTLQPQ' A
#
# COMPACT_ATOMS: atom_id res chain seq x y z
N MET A 1 6.99 -15.79 -14.56
CA MET A 1 5.82 -15.29 -13.80
C MET A 1 6.31 -14.15 -12.93
N SER A 2 6.20 -12.91 -13.43
CA SER A 2 6.78 -11.72 -12.78
C SER A 2 5.76 -11.14 -11.80
N ALA A 3 6.01 -11.25 -10.51
CA ALA A 3 5.21 -10.56 -9.51
C ALA A 3 5.52 -9.07 -9.63
N ASN A 4 4.53 -8.26 -10.00
CA ASN A 4 4.67 -6.81 -10.07
C ASN A 4 4.86 -6.29 -8.63
N LEU A 5 6.06 -5.82 -8.33
CA LEU A 5 6.43 -5.28 -7.04
C LEU A 5 6.43 -3.76 -7.11
N CYS A 6 5.56 -3.12 -6.33
CA CYS A 6 5.47 -1.67 -6.28
C CYS A 6 6.07 -1.16 -4.97
N PHE A 7 7.06 -0.28 -5.08
CA PHE A 7 7.64 0.41 -3.93
C PHE A 7 6.92 1.73 -3.70
N LEU A 8 6.48 1.97 -2.47
CA LEU A 8 5.87 3.22 -2.03
C LEU A 8 6.84 3.92 -1.09
N ALA A 9 7.12 5.20 -1.32
CA ALA A 9 7.83 6.04 -0.36
C ALA A 9 6.94 7.23 0.00
N PHE A 10 6.74 7.48 1.29
CA PHE A 10 6.00 8.65 1.77
C PHE A 10 6.93 9.58 2.54
N ALA A 11 7.09 10.79 2.01
CA ALA A 11 7.88 11.88 2.59
C ALA A 11 7.04 13.15 2.83
N CYS A 12 5.72 13.06 2.68
CA CYS A 12 4.81 14.22 2.79
C CYS A 12 4.52 14.62 4.26
N CYS A 13 4.91 13.78 5.23
CA CYS A 13 4.74 14.05 6.66
C CYS A 13 6.03 14.66 7.24
N PRO A 14 6.02 15.85 7.85
CA PRO A 14 7.23 16.51 8.37
C PRO A 14 8.03 15.66 9.38
N ASN A 15 7.33 14.82 10.15
CA ASN A 15 7.91 13.92 11.15
C ASN A 15 7.74 12.44 10.78
N GLY A 16 7.36 12.15 9.55
CA GLY A 16 6.98 10.81 9.09
C GLY A 16 7.73 10.45 7.82
N GLN A 17 8.59 9.45 7.92
CA GLN A 17 9.28 8.87 6.77
C GLN A 17 9.03 7.37 6.74
N GLY A 18 8.89 6.80 5.56
CA GLY A 18 8.79 5.36 5.44
C GLY A 18 8.70 4.85 4.03
N GLU A 19 8.91 3.54 3.95
CA GLU A 19 8.96 2.78 2.74
C GLU A 19 7.99 1.62 2.85
N GLY A 20 7.35 1.31 1.74
CA GLY A 20 6.42 0.20 1.64
C GLY A 20 6.65 -0.60 0.38
N GLU A 21 6.33 -1.87 0.48
CA GLU A 21 6.32 -2.81 -0.63
C GLU A 21 4.89 -3.31 -0.79
N THR A 22 4.39 -3.26 -2.02
CA THR A 22 3.12 -3.87 -2.39
C THR A 22 3.36 -5.02 -3.35
N ARG A 23 2.78 -6.17 -3.02
CA ARG A 23 2.83 -7.39 -3.80
C ARG A 23 1.42 -7.80 -4.22
N PHE A 24 1.22 -7.98 -5.51
CA PHE A 24 -0.01 -8.58 -6.02
C PHE A 24 0.03 -10.09 -5.79
N VAL A 25 -0.92 -10.60 -5.01
CA VAL A 25 -1.14 -12.02 -4.72
C VAL A 25 -1.98 -12.64 -5.84
N SER A 26 -2.93 -11.88 -6.39
CA SER A 26 -3.71 -12.23 -7.58
C SER A 26 -4.17 -10.96 -8.31
N ASP A 27 -4.87 -11.10 -9.43
CA ASP A 27 -5.51 -9.98 -10.14
C ASP A 27 -6.50 -9.20 -9.26
N LYS A 28 -7.00 -9.84 -8.19
CA LYS A 28 -7.97 -9.26 -7.26
C LYS A 28 -7.46 -9.19 -5.83
N GLU A 29 -6.17 -9.33 -5.59
CA GLU A 29 -5.64 -9.29 -4.24
C GLU A 29 -4.22 -8.75 -4.21
N PHE A 30 -3.96 -7.85 -3.26
CA PHE A 30 -2.62 -7.39 -2.98
C PHE A 30 -2.39 -7.30 -1.48
N THR A 31 -1.14 -7.54 -1.10
CA THR A 31 -0.64 -7.28 0.25
C THR A 31 0.32 -6.12 0.18
N SER A 32 0.25 -5.24 1.18
CA SER A 32 1.18 -4.13 1.33
C SER A 32 1.78 -4.19 2.72
N THR A 33 3.09 -4.06 2.77
CA THR A 33 3.83 -3.88 4.02
C THR A 33 4.43 -2.49 3.98
N VAL A 34 4.19 -1.72 5.02
CA VAL A 34 4.72 -0.37 5.17
C VAL A 34 5.52 -0.33 6.46
N ASN A 35 6.76 0.13 6.37
CA ASN A 35 7.61 0.40 7.52
C ASN A 35 7.93 1.89 7.53
N GLY A 36 7.60 2.56 8.62
CA GLY A 36 7.82 3.99 8.75
C GLY A 36 8.24 4.37 10.15
N THR A 37 8.87 5.52 10.27
CA THR A 37 9.16 6.17 11.55
C THR A 37 8.30 7.42 11.63
N PHE A 38 7.54 7.55 12.71
CA PHE A 38 6.77 8.74 13.01
C PHE A 38 7.17 9.26 14.38
N ASP A 39 7.63 10.52 14.45
CA ASP A 39 8.04 11.17 15.71
C ASP A 39 9.11 10.40 16.50
N GLY A 40 10.06 9.79 15.77
CA GLY A 40 11.13 8.96 16.34
C GLY A 40 10.71 7.53 16.71
N GLN A 41 9.43 7.17 16.57
CA GLN A 41 8.93 5.84 16.85
C GLN A 41 8.76 5.03 15.56
N SER A 42 9.38 3.85 15.53
CA SER A 42 9.21 2.88 14.45
C SER A 42 7.80 2.28 14.49
N SER A 43 7.17 2.23 13.32
CA SER A 43 5.86 1.64 13.10
C SER A 43 5.92 0.74 11.86
N SER A 44 5.23 -0.38 11.92
CA SER A 44 5.00 -1.23 10.77
C SER A 44 3.51 -1.48 10.61
N MET A 45 3.07 -1.46 9.37
CA MET A 45 1.69 -1.73 9.00
C MET A 45 1.68 -2.79 7.91
N GLN A 46 0.87 -3.81 8.11
CA GLN A 46 0.61 -4.85 7.12
C GLN A 46 -0.87 -4.76 6.78
N SER A 47 -1.16 -4.61 5.49
CA SER A 47 -2.52 -4.55 4.97
C SER A 47 -2.70 -5.59 3.89
N GLN A 48 -3.84 -6.26 3.92
CA GLN A 48 -4.29 -7.16 2.87
C GLN A 48 -5.58 -6.59 2.30
N ALA A 49 -5.61 -6.40 0.99
CA ALA A 49 -6.75 -5.86 0.28
C ALA A 49 -7.19 -6.82 -0.81
N ARG A 50 -8.50 -7.03 -0.90
CA ARG A 50 -9.14 -7.83 -1.94
C ARG A 50 -10.19 -7.00 -2.64
N TRP A 51 -10.18 -7.00 -3.97
CA TRP A 51 -11.22 -6.39 -4.77
C TRP A 51 -12.52 -7.18 -4.57
N VAL A 52 -13.51 -6.56 -3.91
CA VAL A 52 -14.80 -7.19 -3.58
C VAL A 52 -15.71 -7.27 -4.81
N THR A 53 -15.51 -6.40 -5.80
CA THR A 53 -16.27 -6.37 -7.05
C THR A 53 -15.35 -6.03 -8.23
N VAL A 54 -15.84 -6.21 -9.46
CA VAL A 54 -15.09 -6.04 -10.72
C VAL A 54 -14.73 -4.58 -11.03
N ASP A 55 -15.38 -3.62 -10.39
CA ASP A 55 -15.26 -2.22 -10.78
C ASP A 55 -15.51 -1.29 -9.61
N CYS A 56 -14.96 -0.08 -9.70
CA CYS A 56 -15.20 1.04 -8.80
C CYS A 56 -16.67 1.50 -8.89
N GLY A 57 -17.60 0.65 -8.47
CA GLY A 57 -19.04 0.77 -8.70
C GLY A 57 -19.52 2.22 -8.65
N THR A 58 -19.92 2.74 -9.81
CA THR A 58 -20.45 4.11 -10.01
C THR A 58 -19.58 5.28 -9.51
N LEU A 59 -18.37 5.04 -9.00
CA LEU A 59 -17.47 6.09 -8.54
C LEU A 59 -16.93 6.83 -9.75
N GLN A 60 -17.55 7.97 -10.06
CA GLN A 60 -17.06 8.88 -11.06
C GLN A 60 -15.71 9.45 -10.58
N PRO A 61 -14.64 9.38 -11.38
CA PRO A 61 -13.40 10.05 -11.05
C PRO A 61 -13.67 11.56 -10.91
N GLN A 62 -13.28 12.14 -9.77
CA GLN A 62 -13.34 13.58 -9.51
C GLN A 62 -12.18 14.31 -10.17
#